data_AF-A0A818CC92-F1
#
_entry.id   AF-A0A818CC92-F1
#
_cell.length_a   1.000
_cell.length_b   1.000
_cell.length_c   1.000
_cell.angle_alpha   90.00
_cell.angle_beta   90.00
_cell.angle_gamma   90.00
#
_symmetry.space_group_name_H-M   'P 1'
#
loop_
_entity.id
_entity.type
_entity.pdbx_description
1 polymer ?
#
loop_
_entity_poly.entity_id
_entity_poly.type
_entity_poly.pdbx_seq_one_letter_code
_entity_poly.pdbx_strand_id
1 'polypeptide(L)'
;MYIPDDIPGLHSQTFPIYHSRSYREPDNYRDKCVIVVGASHSGIDISGELASVAKQVILSMKEENQEDFELVLDKLRQSGKQLCTDYLSTTFSIVPPIERIDKDTVYFKNQTSIKPDLIIFATGYEYRMPFLRGKLQVDQNRLLKYHYVYPLYKQLFHADFLDGTLSFLTIPFRITPFPLAEIQSHIIARVLCGKISLPSRDDMIDEIDHSIIQHNRKYHQVNMINYTENLLEMMNESNKFFNFIFTIDNQRRIRKIIK
;
A
#
# COMPACT_ATOMS: atom_id res chain seq x y z
N MET A 1 -7.85 7.41 1.81
CA MET A 1 -8.63 6.32 1.17
C MET A 1 -8.78 6.72 -0.27
N TYR A 2 -8.70 5.77 -1.19
CA TYR A 2 -8.87 6.03 -2.61
C TYR A 2 -10.12 5.30 -3.09
N ILE A 3 -11.14 6.04 -3.52
CA ILE A 3 -12.28 5.53 -4.29
C ILE A 3 -12.16 6.21 -5.66
N PRO A 4 -12.15 5.48 -6.78
CA PRO A 4 -12.08 6.09 -8.10
C PRO A 4 -13.35 6.91 -8.37
N ASP A 5 -13.21 8.18 -8.75
CA ASP A 5 -14.35 9.05 -9.09
C ASP A 5 -14.69 9.03 -10.59
N ASP A 6 -13.92 8.27 -11.38
CA ASP A 6 -14.03 8.19 -12.84
C ASP A 6 -14.94 7.05 -13.34
N ILE A 7 -15.52 6.25 -12.43
CA ILE A 7 -16.45 5.18 -12.81
C ILE A 7 -17.81 5.79 -13.15
N PRO A 8 -18.29 5.67 -14.42
CA PRO A 8 -19.57 6.23 -14.82
C PRO A 8 -20.72 5.71 -13.96
N GLY A 9 -21.53 6.62 -13.42
CA GLY A 9 -22.71 6.30 -12.61
C GLY A 9 -22.43 5.90 -11.15
N LEU A 10 -21.18 5.93 -10.70
CA LEU A 10 -20.80 5.60 -9.31
C LEU A 10 -21.49 6.50 -8.27
N HIS A 11 -21.72 7.77 -8.58
CA HIS A 11 -22.36 8.71 -7.66
C HIS A 11 -23.90 8.71 -7.75
N SER A 12 -24.48 7.95 -8.67
CA SER A 12 -25.93 7.84 -8.90
C SER A 12 -26.49 6.44 -8.61
N GLN A 13 -25.72 5.59 -7.92
CA GLN A 13 -26.20 4.27 -7.51
C GLN A 13 -27.35 4.36 -6.49
N THR A 14 -27.95 3.20 -6.18
CA THR A 14 -28.93 3.05 -5.08
C THR A 14 -28.48 2.12 -3.94
N PHE A 15 -27.26 1.58 -3.99
CA PHE A 15 -26.68 0.69 -2.97
C PHE A 15 -25.45 1.32 -2.29
N PRO A 16 -25.19 1.04 -1.01
CA PRO A 16 -24.07 1.67 -0.32
C PRO A 16 -22.70 1.30 -0.91
N ILE A 17 -21.82 2.29 -0.94
CA ILE A 17 -20.41 2.14 -1.30
C ILE A 17 -19.56 2.37 -0.06
N TYR A 18 -18.65 1.44 0.20
CA TYR A 18 -17.68 1.52 1.28
C TYR A 18 -16.26 1.45 0.73
N HIS A 19 -15.31 1.96 1.52
CA HIS A 19 -13.90 1.66 1.34
C HIS A 19 -13.48 0.59 2.35
N SER A 20 -12.45 -0.20 2.05
CA SER A 20 -11.90 -1.24 2.94
C SER A 20 -11.54 -0.70 4.34
N ARG A 21 -11.21 0.59 4.44
CA ARG A 21 -11.01 1.31 5.72
C ARG A 21 -12.19 1.17 6.69
N SER A 22 -13.41 1.02 6.21
CA SER A 22 -14.63 0.91 7.02
C SER A 22 -14.97 -0.54 7.40
N TYR A 23 -14.34 -1.53 6.75
CA TYR A 23 -14.56 -2.95 7.07
C TYR A 23 -13.99 -3.29 8.45
N ARG A 24 -14.73 -4.05 9.26
CA ARG A 24 -14.32 -4.43 10.62
C ARG A 24 -14.55 -5.90 10.92
N GLU A 25 -15.70 -6.43 10.51
CA GLU A 25 -16.11 -7.80 10.78
C GLU A 25 -17.02 -8.30 9.64
N PRO A 26 -17.09 -9.61 9.41
CA PRO A 26 -17.77 -10.19 8.26
C PRO A 26 -19.28 -10.32 8.49
N ASP A 27 -19.73 -10.47 9.73
CA ASP A 27 -21.14 -10.73 10.07
C ASP A 27 -22.11 -9.64 9.59
N ASN A 28 -21.65 -8.39 9.49
CA ASN A 28 -22.42 -7.27 8.92
C ASN A 28 -22.80 -7.46 7.44
N TYR A 29 -22.23 -8.47 6.79
CA TYR A 29 -22.39 -8.79 5.38
C TYR A 29 -23.08 -10.14 5.14
N ARG A 30 -23.60 -10.75 6.21
CA ARG A 30 -24.33 -12.03 6.15
C ARG A 30 -25.47 -11.98 5.12
N ASP A 31 -25.55 -13.02 4.30
CA ASP A 31 -26.55 -13.21 3.24
C ASP A 31 -26.59 -12.12 2.15
N LYS A 32 -25.58 -11.24 2.08
CA LYS A 32 -25.49 -10.19 1.06
C LYS A 32 -24.70 -10.61 -0.17
N CYS A 33 -25.01 -10.01 -1.31
CA CYS A 33 -24.18 -9.99 -2.52
C CYS A 33 -23.21 -8.80 -2.45
N VAL A 34 -21.92 -9.08 -2.30
CA VAL A 34 -20.89 -8.06 -2.08
C VAL A 34 -19.87 -8.06 -3.21
N ILE A 35 -19.67 -6.89 -3.84
CA ILE A 35 -18.54 -6.69 -4.75
C ILE A 35 -17.36 -6.10 -3.97
N VAL A 36 -16.20 -6.74 -4.04
CA VAL A 36 -14.92 -6.21 -3.54
C VAL A 36 -14.08 -5.77 -4.73
N VAL A 37 -13.67 -4.51 -4.78
CA VAL A 37 -12.88 -3.95 -5.88
C VAL A 37 -11.42 -3.82 -5.48
N GLY A 38 -10.53 -4.49 -6.21
CA GLY A 38 -9.08 -4.53 -5.97
C GLY A 38 -8.66 -5.81 -5.26
N ALA A 39 -7.66 -6.50 -5.81
CA ALA A 39 -7.17 -7.80 -5.33
C ALA A 39 -5.73 -7.73 -4.80
N SER A 40 -5.41 -6.69 -4.02
CA SER A 40 -4.19 -6.69 -3.20
C SER A 40 -4.50 -7.24 -1.81
N HIS A 41 -3.60 -7.06 -0.83
CA HIS A 41 -3.71 -7.63 0.53
C HIS A 41 -5.10 -7.46 1.16
N SER A 42 -5.59 -6.21 1.33
CA SER A 42 -6.89 -5.97 1.95
C SER A 42 -8.06 -6.55 1.14
N GLY A 43 -7.98 -6.52 -0.18
CA GLY A 43 -9.06 -7.07 -1.03
C GLY A 43 -9.16 -8.58 -0.90
N ILE A 44 -8.02 -9.27 -0.97
CA ILE A 44 -7.92 -10.73 -0.80
C ILE A 44 -8.40 -11.13 0.59
N ASP A 45 -7.94 -10.46 1.65
CA ASP A 45 -8.31 -10.78 3.02
C ASP A 45 -9.81 -10.57 3.27
N ILE A 46 -10.37 -9.43 2.85
CA ILE A 46 -11.81 -9.12 2.99
C ILE A 46 -12.64 -10.12 2.18
N SER A 47 -12.27 -10.38 0.93
CA SER A 47 -12.97 -11.35 0.08
C SER A 47 -12.96 -12.77 0.68
N GLY A 48 -11.81 -13.21 1.23
CA GLY A 48 -11.70 -14.51 1.88
C GLY A 48 -12.52 -14.61 3.16
N GLU A 49 -12.58 -13.53 3.96
CA GLU A 49 -13.39 -13.50 5.18
C GLU A 49 -14.89 -13.50 4.87
N LEU A 50 -15.31 -12.69 3.89
CA LEU A 50 -16.70 -12.62 3.43
C LEU A 50 -17.20 -13.93 2.81
N ALA A 51 -16.31 -14.74 2.22
CA ALA A 51 -16.67 -16.03 1.62
C ALA A 51 -17.30 -17.01 2.62
N SER A 52 -17.15 -16.78 3.93
CA SER A 52 -17.74 -17.63 4.98
C SER A 52 -19.16 -17.23 5.42
N VAL A 53 -19.63 -16.02 5.08
CA VAL A 53 -20.90 -15.48 5.61
C VAL A 53 -21.81 -14.82 4.57
N ALA A 54 -21.24 -14.27 3.50
CA ALA A 54 -22.02 -13.58 2.48
C ALA A 54 -22.82 -14.58 1.63
N LYS A 55 -23.87 -14.15 0.94
CA LYS A 55 -24.55 -14.98 -0.05
C LYS A 55 -23.71 -15.16 -1.31
N GLN A 56 -23.10 -14.07 -1.75
CA GLN A 56 -22.23 -14.05 -2.93
C GLN A 56 -21.11 -13.02 -2.74
N VAL A 57 -19.88 -13.38 -3.10
CA VAL A 57 -18.73 -12.49 -3.10
C VAL A 57 -18.16 -12.41 -4.51
N ILE A 58 -17.98 -11.18 -4.99
CA ILE A 58 -17.50 -10.90 -6.34
C ILE A 58 -16.24 -10.05 -6.20
N LEU A 59 -15.08 -10.63 -6.53
CA LEU A 59 -13.81 -9.91 -6.51
C LEU A 59 -13.53 -9.32 -7.91
N SER A 60 -13.64 -8.00 -8.04
CA SER A 60 -13.30 -7.27 -9.26
C SER A 60 -11.82 -6.88 -9.25
N MET A 61 -11.07 -7.28 -10.26
CA MET A 61 -9.64 -6.99 -10.39
C MET A 61 -9.23 -6.71 -11.84
N LYS A 62 -8.07 -6.06 -12.02
CA LYS A 62 -7.55 -5.76 -13.35
C LYS A 62 -7.12 -7.04 -14.08
N GLU A 63 -7.36 -7.08 -15.39
CA GLU A 63 -7.04 -8.19 -16.29
C GLU A 63 -5.56 -8.58 -16.26
N GLU A 64 -4.65 -7.61 -16.17
CA GLU A 64 -3.20 -7.82 -16.03
C GLU A 64 -2.78 -8.62 -14.79
N ASN A 65 -3.66 -8.79 -13.79
CA ASN A 65 -3.40 -9.62 -12.60
C ASN A 65 -4.19 -10.94 -12.64
N GLN A 66 -4.88 -11.26 -13.74
CA GLN A 66 -5.63 -12.51 -13.89
C GLN A 66 -4.74 -13.70 -14.27
N GLU A 67 -3.48 -13.51 -14.67
CA GLU A 67 -2.53 -14.62 -14.82
C GLU A 67 -1.94 -15.05 -13.46
N ASP A 68 -1.88 -14.14 -12.49
CA ASP A 68 -1.61 -14.43 -11.06
C ASP A 68 -2.78 -15.15 -10.36
N PHE A 69 -3.82 -15.56 -11.10
CA PHE A 69 -5.10 -16.09 -10.60
C PHE A 69 -5.01 -17.40 -9.86
N GLU A 70 -4.27 -18.39 -10.37
CA GLU A 70 -4.01 -19.63 -9.62
C GLU A 70 -3.24 -19.32 -8.34
N LEU A 71 -2.38 -18.30 -8.36
CA LEU A 71 -1.61 -17.88 -7.19
C LEU A 71 -2.47 -17.13 -6.16
N VAL A 72 -3.49 -16.39 -6.59
CA VAL A 72 -4.50 -15.77 -5.70
C VAL A 72 -5.41 -16.84 -5.11
N LEU A 73 -5.91 -17.78 -5.92
CA LEU A 73 -6.69 -18.93 -5.45
C LEU A 73 -5.86 -19.81 -4.51
N ASP A 74 -4.59 -20.04 -4.82
CA ASP A 74 -3.68 -20.80 -3.97
C ASP A 74 -3.32 -20.06 -2.69
N LYS A 75 -3.09 -18.74 -2.71
CA LYS A 75 -2.90 -17.96 -1.46
C LYS A 75 -4.14 -17.98 -0.60
N LEU A 76 -5.30 -17.88 -1.22
CA LEU A 76 -6.60 -18.05 -0.59
C LEU A 76 -6.68 -19.44 0.07
N ARG A 77 -6.37 -20.53 -0.68
CA ARG A 77 -6.34 -21.92 -0.19
C ARG A 77 -5.26 -22.19 0.89
N GLN A 78 -4.07 -21.61 0.77
CA GLN A 78 -2.88 -21.83 1.61
C GLN A 78 -2.86 -20.97 2.88
N SER A 79 -3.70 -19.94 2.97
CA SER A 79 -3.77 -19.06 4.16
C SER A 79 -4.16 -19.80 5.46
N GLY A 80 -4.54 -21.08 5.40
CA GLY A 80 -4.87 -21.91 6.56
C GLY A 80 -6.15 -21.46 7.29
N LYS A 81 -6.70 -20.30 6.94
CA LYS A 81 -8.12 -20.02 7.07
C LYS A 81 -8.80 -20.99 6.10
N GLN A 82 -9.55 -21.92 6.65
CA GLN A 82 -10.36 -22.85 5.90
C GLN A 82 -11.24 -22.08 4.92
N LEU A 83 -10.79 -21.90 3.68
CA LEU A 83 -11.72 -21.83 2.58
C LEU A 83 -12.33 -23.21 2.56
N CYS A 84 -13.48 -23.32 3.21
CA CYS A 84 -14.35 -24.46 3.10
C CYS A 84 -14.79 -24.59 1.63
N THR A 85 -13.95 -24.66 0.59
CA THR A 85 -14.44 -24.75 -0.80
C THR A 85 -15.23 -26.01 -1.08
N ASP A 86 -15.19 -26.99 -0.17
CA ASP A 86 -16.06 -28.16 -0.18
C ASP A 86 -17.38 -27.93 0.60
N TYR A 87 -17.47 -26.84 1.38
CA TYR A 87 -18.62 -26.42 2.22
C TYR A 87 -18.97 -24.93 2.13
N LEU A 88 -18.52 -24.20 1.10
CA LEU A 88 -18.82 -22.77 0.95
C LEU A 88 -20.28 -22.72 0.52
N SER A 89 -21.17 -22.31 1.42
CA SER A 89 -22.55 -21.94 1.05
C SER A 89 -22.58 -20.75 0.10
N THR A 90 -21.47 -20.01 0.02
CA THR A 90 -21.33 -18.74 -0.67
C THR A 90 -20.80 -18.93 -2.09
N THR A 91 -21.47 -18.29 -3.05
CA THR A 91 -20.96 -18.22 -4.43
C THR A 91 -19.82 -17.21 -4.50
N PHE A 92 -18.62 -17.64 -4.90
CA PHE A 92 -17.46 -16.75 -5.10
C PHE A 92 -17.13 -16.63 -6.59
N SER A 93 -17.00 -15.41 -7.10
CA SER A 93 -16.59 -15.18 -8.49
C SER A 93 -15.57 -14.05 -8.62
N ILE A 94 -14.78 -14.11 -9.68
CA ILE A 94 -13.81 -13.07 -10.05
C ILE A 94 -14.25 -12.48 -11.37
N VAL A 95 -14.19 -11.16 -11.47
CA VAL A 95 -14.66 -10.39 -12.63
C VAL A 95 -13.64 -9.31 -13.02
N PRO A 96 -13.65 -8.84 -14.28
CA PRO A 96 -12.81 -7.72 -14.68
C PRO A 96 -13.25 -6.41 -14.00
N PRO A 97 -12.55 -5.28 -14.24
CA PRO A 97 -12.92 -4.00 -13.66
C PRO A 97 -14.37 -3.61 -13.99
N ILE A 98 -14.98 -2.85 -13.08
CA ILE A 98 -16.26 -2.20 -13.32
C ILE A 98 -16.09 -1.25 -14.51
N GLU A 99 -16.98 -1.38 -15.49
CA GLU A 99 -17.07 -0.49 -16.65
C GLU A 99 -17.97 0.70 -16.33
N ARG A 100 -19.14 0.46 -15.74
CA ARG A 100 -20.11 1.49 -15.35
C ARG A 100 -21.12 0.95 -14.34
N ILE A 101 -21.85 1.86 -13.72
CA ILE A 101 -22.96 1.56 -12.81
C ILE A 101 -24.20 2.28 -13.33
N ASP A 102 -25.34 1.59 -13.34
CA ASP A 102 -26.64 2.16 -13.69
C ASP A 102 -27.63 1.84 -12.56
N LYS A 103 -27.85 2.83 -11.69
CA LYS A 103 -28.69 2.75 -10.49
C LYS A 103 -28.35 1.56 -9.57
N ASP A 104 -29.01 0.43 -9.74
CA ASP A 104 -28.86 -0.76 -8.92
C ASP A 104 -27.99 -1.85 -9.58
N THR A 105 -27.52 -1.62 -10.81
CA THR A 105 -26.83 -2.63 -11.62
C THR A 105 -25.39 -2.20 -11.93
N VAL A 106 -24.44 -3.08 -11.65
CA VAL A 106 -23.02 -2.92 -11.95
C VAL A 106 -22.68 -3.70 -13.22
N TYR A 107 -22.03 -3.05 -14.18
CA TYR A 107 -21.56 -3.66 -15.42
C TYR A 107 -20.04 -3.75 -15.40
N PHE A 108 -19.50 -4.91 -15.77
CA PHE A 108 -18.07 -5.16 -15.86
C PHE A 108 -17.62 -5.16 -17.33
N LYS A 109 -16.32 -4.95 -17.57
CA LYS A 109 -15.75 -4.84 -18.93
C LYS A 109 -15.99 -6.05 -19.86
N ASN A 110 -16.25 -7.23 -19.31
CA ASN A 110 -16.62 -8.42 -20.08
C ASN A 110 -18.13 -8.47 -20.42
N GLN A 111 -18.85 -7.35 -20.29
CA GLN A 111 -20.30 -7.22 -20.54
C GLN A 111 -21.20 -8.02 -19.58
N THR A 112 -20.64 -8.63 -18.54
CA THR A 112 -21.44 -9.22 -17.45
C THR A 112 -21.96 -8.13 -16.53
N SER A 113 -23.10 -8.40 -15.87
CA SER A 113 -23.70 -7.46 -14.93
C SER A 113 -24.32 -8.15 -13.73
N ILE A 114 -24.45 -7.42 -12.63
CA ILE A 114 -25.04 -7.91 -11.39
C ILE A 114 -25.68 -6.77 -10.60
N LYS A 115 -26.69 -7.10 -9.79
CA LYS A 115 -27.26 -6.21 -8.78
C LYS A 115 -26.70 -6.56 -7.41
N PRO A 116 -25.67 -5.84 -6.91
CA PRO A 116 -25.11 -6.10 -5.60
C PRO A 116 -25.92 -5.41 -4.49
N ASP A 117 -25.78 -5.90 -3.27
CA ASP A 117 -26.27 -5.18 -2.08
C ASP A 117 -25.33 -4.04 -1.69
N LEU A 118 -24.04 -4.14 -2.02
CA LEU A 118 -23.02 -3.12 -1.76
C LEU A 118 -21.70 -3.36 -2.51
N ILE A 119 -20.89 -2.30 -2.57
CA ILE A 119 -19.50 -2.36 -3.06
C ILE A 119 -18.52 -1.99 -1.95
N ILE A 120 -17.43 -2.75 -1.80
CA ILE A 120 -16.27 -2.42 -0.97
C ILE A 120 -15.06 -2.14 -1.87
N PHE A 121 -14.62 -0.90 -1.93
CA PHE A 121 -13.39 -0.51 -2.59
C PHE A 121 -12.18 -0.83 -1.71
N ALA A 122 -11.42 -1.85 -2.07
CA ALA A 122 -10.12 -2.21 -1.53
C ALA A 122 -8.97 -1.65 -2.39
N THR A 123 -9.14 -0.41 -2.87
CA THR A 123 -8.31 0.26 -3.87
C THR A 123 -7.16 1.10 -3.30
N GLY A 124 -6.92 1.01 -1.99
CA GLY A 124 -5.74 1.56 -1.33
C GLY A 124 -5.93 2.96 -0.74
N TYR A 125 -4.82 3.62 -0.43
CA TYR A 125 -4.80 4.88 0.32
C TYR A 125 -3.97 5.95 -0.40
N GLU A 126 -4.38 7.20 -0.23
CA GLU A 126 -3.67 8.38 -0.70
C GLU A 126 -2.85 9.01 0.41
N TYR A 127 -1.71 9.59 0.06
CA TYR A 127 -1.01 10.50 0.96
C TYR A 127 -1.76 11.83 1.00
N ARG A 128 -2.02 12.31 2.22
CA ARG A 128 -2.51 13.66 2.46
C ARG A 128 -1.72 14.25 3.63
N MET A 129 -1.07 15.38 3.37
CA MET A 129 -0.24 16.08 4.36
C MET A 129 -0.74 17.52 4.54
N PRO A 130 -2.00 17.72 4.99
CA PRO A 130 -2.63 19.05 5.04
C PRO A 130 -1.95 20.02 6.02
N PHE A 131 -1.07 19.50 6.88
CA PHE A 131 -0.25 20.26 7.83
C PHE A 131 1.03 20.85 7.21
N LEU A 132 1.49 20.32 6.07
CA LEU A 132 2.63 20.85 5.34
C LEU A 132 2.20 22.01 4.45
N ARG A 133 2.51 23.25 4.87
CA ARG A 133 2.10 24.49 4.20
C ARG A 133 3.27 25.47 4.10
N GLY A 134 3.19 26.40 3.15
CA GLY A 134 4.20 27.44 2.96
C GLY A 134 5.57 26.83 2.65
N LYS A 135 6.60 27.17 3.43
CA LYS A 135 7.96 26.66 3.23
C LYS A 135 8.14 25.17 3.55
N LEU A 136 7.15 24.54 4.20
CA LEU A 136 7.16 23.10 4.51
C LEU A 136 6.50 22.26 3.40
N GLN A 137 6.09 22.90 2.29
CA GLN A 137 5.28 22.25 1.28
C GLN A 137 6.05 21.19 0.50
N VAL A 138 5.39 20.05 0.30
CA VAL A 138 5.76 19.07 -0.72
C VAL A 138 5.00 19.39 -2.01
N ASP A 139 5.51 18.92 -3.15
CA ASP A 139 4.85 19.10 -4.45
C ASP A 139 3.47 18.42 -4.44
N GLN A 140 2.42 19.24 -4.34
CA GLN A 140 1.03 18.76 -4.27
C GLN A 140 0.57 18.11 -5.59
N ASN A 141 1.09 18.56 -6.73
CA ASN A 141 0.74 18.00 -8.03
C ASN A 141 1.29 16.57 -8.16
N ARG A 142 2.56 16.37 -7.78
CA ARG A 142 3.20 15.05 -7.73
C ARG A 142 2.57 14.14 -6.67
N LEU A 143 2.23 14.70 -5.51
CA LEU A 143 1.60 13.97 -4.41
C LEU A 143 0.24 13.39 -4.80
N LEU A 144 -0.65 14.23 -5.32
CA LEU A 144 -2.03 13.82 -5.65
C LEU A 144 -2.08 12.93 -6.89
N LYS A 145 -1.25 13.22 -7.90
CA LYS A 145 -1.29 12.47 -9.17
C LYS A 145 -0.55 11.14 -9.13
N TYR A 146 0.56 11.09 -8.39
CA TYR A 146 1.50 9.97 -8.44
C TYR A 146 1.82 9.35 -7.07
N HIS A 147 1.17 9.81 -5.99
CA HIS A 147 1.54 9.45 -4.60
C HIS A 147 3.00 9.79 -4.28
N TYR A 148 3.57 10.75 -5.01
CA TYR A 148 4.97 11.11 -4.91
C TYR A 148 5.14 12.28 -3.93
N VAL A 149 5.73 12.00 -2.78
CA VAL A 149 6.18 13.02 -1.82
C VAL A 149 7.55 13.54 -2.28
N TYR A 150 7.60 14.80 -2.70
CA TYR A 150 8.79 15.45 -3.26
C TYR A 150 8.99 16.83 -2.61
N PRO A 151 10.23 17.31 -2.39
CA PRO A 151 11.53 16.68 -2.68
C PRO A 151 12.11 15.92 -1.47
N LEU A 152 12.08 14.58 -1.51
CA LEU A 152 12.63 13.74 -0.43
C LEU A 152 13.94 13.05 -0.84
N TYR A 153 15.06 13.57 -0.33
CA TYR A 153 16.36 12.90 -0.45
C TYR A 153 16.32 11.58 0.31
N LYS A 154 16.74 10.49 -0.34
CA LYS A 154 16.70 9.12 0.19
C LYS A 154 15.31 8.71 0.74
N GLN A 155 14.22 9.27 0.23
CA GLN A 155 12.85 9.05 0.75
C GLN A 155 12.68 9.45 2.23
N LEU A 156 13.57 10.32 2.75
CA LEU A 156 13.69 10.60 4.18
C LEU A 156 13.76 12.09 4.49
N PHE A 157 14.68 12.82 3.87
CA PHE A 157 14.97 14.21 4.21
C PHE A 157 14.36 15.17 3.20
N HIS A 158 13.71 16.23 3.65
CA HIS A 158 13.26 17.28 2.74
C HIS A 158 14.46 18.07 2.22
N ALA A 159 14.65 18.15 0.90
CA ALA A 159 15.88 18.71 0.30
C ALA A 159 16.15 20.18 0.68
N ASP A 160 15.12 20.95 1.02
CA ASP A 160 15.25 22.35 1.47
C ASP A 160 15.66 22.50 2.97
N PHE A 161 15.72 21.42 3.75
CA PHE A 161 16.03 21.43 5.19
C PHE A 161 17.32 20.65 5.46
N LEU A 162 18.46 21.28 5.18
CA LEU A 162 19.80 20.68 5.20
C LEU A 162 20.26 20.18 6.58
N ASP A 163 19.62 20.66 7.65
CA ASP A 163 19.85 20.22 9.03
C ASP A 163 19.01 18.98 9.41
N GLY A 164 18.21 18.44 8.48
CA GLY A 164 17.33 17.29 8.71
C GLY A 164 16.13 17.58 9.62
N THR A 165 15.86 18.85 9.95
CA THR A 165 14.74 19.24 10.85
C THR A 165 13.36 18.88 10.28
N LEU A 166 13.24 18.81 8.95
CA LEU A 166 12.08 18.23 8.28
C LEU A 166 12.45 16.89 7.66
N SER A 167 12.12 15.81 8.39
CA SER A 167 12.33 14.43 7.98
C SER A 167 11.01 13.65 7.97
N PHE A 168 10.92 12.67 7.09
CA PHE A 168 9.74 11.84 6.88
C PHE A 168 10.10 10.38 7.14
N LEU A 169 9.38 9.74 8.05
CA LEU A 169 9.63 8.34 8.39
C LEU A 169 8.64 7.42 7.66
N THR A 170 9.11 6.27 7.18
CA THR A 170 8.27 5.18 6.62
C THR A 170 7.37 5.58 5.46
N ILE A 171 7.80 6.54 4.63
CA ILE A 171 7.10 6.90 3.39
C ILE A 171 7.12 5.78 2.33
N PRO A 172 8.21 4.99 2.19
CA PRO A 172 8.16 3.85 1.28
C PRO A 172 7.06 2.83 1.63
N PHE A 173 6.46 2.20 0.63
CA PHE A 173 5.42 1.18 0.81
C PHE A 173 5.84 -0.19 0.26
N ARG A 174 5.14 -1.26 0.67
CA ARG A 174 5.56 -2.68 0.47
C ARG A 174 6.91 -3.00 1.12
N ILE A 175 7.10 -2.44 2.31
CA ILE A 175 8.31 -2.55 3.11
C ILE A 175 8.04 -3.34 4.40
N THR A 176 9.09 -3.67 5.16
CA THR A 176 8.95 -4.15 6.54
C THR A 176 9.05 -2.94 7.48
N PRO A 177 7.94 -2.45 8.04
CA PRO A 177 7.87 -1.12 8.63
C PRO A 177 8.74 -0.93 9.86
N PHE A 178 8.75 -1.88 10.79
CA PHE A 178 9.48 -1.69 12.05
C PHE A 178 11.00 -1.67 11.87
N PRO A 179 11.64 -2.63 11.16
CA PRO A 179 13.07 -2.55 10.88
C PRO A 179 13.44 -1.30 10.08
N LEU A 180 12.60 -0.92 9.10
CA LEU A 180 12.88 0.28 8.31
C LEU A 180 12.81 1.55 9.17
N ALA A 181 11.76 1.69 9.99
CA ALA A 181 11.59 2.81 10.89
C ALA A 181 12.77 2.96 11.85
N GLU A 182 13.30 1.85 12.37
CA GLU A 182 14.47 1.84 13.24
C GLU A 182 15.72 2.38 12.53
N ILE A 183 16.05 1.85 11.34
CA ILE A 183 17.20 2.29 10.54
C ILE A 183 17.07 3.77 10.18
N GLN A 184 15.91 4.18 9.66
CA GLN A 184 15.65 5.57 9.28
C GLN A 184 15.74 6.51 10.48
N SER A 185 15.21 6.12 11.65
CA SER A 185 15.29 6.92 12.88
C SER A 185 16.74 7.10 13.35
N HIS A 186 17.57 6.06 13.22
CA HIS A 186 18.99 6.14 13.57
C HIS A 186 19.78 7.12 12.69
N ILE A 187 19.42 7.23 11.42
CA ILE A 187 20.04 8.15 10.47
C ILE A 187 19.58 9.57 10.74
N ILE A 188 18.26 9.78 10.88
CA ILE A 188 17.69 11.10 11.23
C ILE A 188 18.32 11.63 12.52
N ALA A 189 18.40 10.82 13.58
CA ALA A 189 18.99 11.23 14.85
C ALA A 189 20.47 11.63 14.71
N ARG A 190 21.24 10.93 13.86
CA ARG A 190 22.64 11.28 13.60
C ARG A 190 22.77 12.59 12.84
N VAL A 191 21.90 12.86 11.88
CA VAL A 191 21.85 14.15 11.17
C VAL A 191 21.50 15.28 12.14
N LEU A 192 20.45 15.12 12.94
CA LEU A 192 20.02 16.11 13.92
C LEU A 192 21.07 16.41 15.00
N CYS A 193 21.92 15.43 15.34
CA CYS A 193 23.03 15.61 16.26
C CYS A 193 24.34 16.07 15.58
N GLY A 194 24.33 16.35 14.27
CA GLY A 194 25.50 16.77 13.51
C GLY A 194 26.58 15.70 13.33
N LYS A 195 26.24 14.41 13.51
CA LYS A 195 27.15 13.27 13.30
C LYS A 195 27.21 12.80 11.85
N ILE A 196 26.18 13.11 11.07
CA ILE A 196 26.12 12.91 9.62
C ILE A 196 25.70 14.26 9.04
N SER A 197 26.37 14.72 8.00
CA SER A 197 25.97 15.91 7.26
C SER A 197 25.22 15.49 6.01
N LEU A 198 24.10 16.16 5.71
CA LEU A 198 23.45 16.01 4.42
C LEU A 198 24.28 16.71 3.33
N PRO A 199 24.26 16.23 2.07
CA PRO A 199 24.93 16.89 0.97
C PRO A 199 24.25 18.23 0.62
N SER A 200 24.79 18.94 -0.38
CA SER A 200 24.18 20.20 -0.79
C SER A 200 22.77 19.96 -1.34
N ARG A 201 21.95 21.03 -1.33
CA ARG A 201 20.60 20.96 -1.90
C ARG A 201 20.63 20.48 -3.34
N ASP A 202 21.55 21.00 -4.14
CA ASP A 202 21.63 20.69 -5.57
C ASP A 202 22.04 19.23 -5.78
N ASP A 203 23.00 18.72 -5.00
CA ASP A 203 23.37 17.29 -5.04
C ASP A 203 22.18 16.38 -4.65
N MET A 204 21.39 16.78 -3.64
CA MET A 204 20.20 16.03 -3.24
C MET A 204 19.15 16.02 -4.35
N ILE A 205 18.91 17.16 -5.00
CA ILE A 205 17.94 17.28 -6.09
C ILE A 205 18.41 16.48 -7.31
N ASP A 206 19.70 16.55 -7.65
CA ASP A 206 20.28 15.79 -8.76
C ASP A 206 20.13 14.28 -8.51
N GLU A 207 20.42 13.79 -7.30
CA GLU A 207 20.22 12.38 -6.96
C GLU A 207 18.74 11.98 -7.02
N ILE A 208 17.86 12.82 -6.48
CA ILE A 208 16.41 12.59 -6.55
C ILE A 208 15.98 12.48 -8.02
N ASP A 209 16.35 13.42 -8.87
CA ASP A 209 15.94 13.46 -10.28
C ASP A 209 16.58 12.34 -11.11
N HIS A 210 17.80 11.89 -10.75
CA HIS A 210 18.39 10.67 -11.32
C HIS A 210 17.68 9.40 -10.87
N SER A 211 17.21 9.34 -9.61
CA SER A 211 16.41 8.22 -9.10
C SER A 211 14.99 8.18 -9.69
N ILE A 212 14.49 9.31 -10.23
CA ILE A 212 13.14 9.45 -10.82
C ILE A 212 13.00 8.72 -12.16
N ILE A 213 14.07 8.21 -12.76
CA ILE A 213 13.99 7.55 -14.07
C ILE A 213 13.20 6.23 -13.93
N GLN A 214 11.91 6.30 -14.32
CA GLN A 214 10.94 5.22 -14.65
C GLN A 214 9.83 4.77 -13.66
N HIS A 215 9.55 5.46 -12.55
CA HIS A 215 8.56 4.92 -11.60
C HIS A 215 7.46 5.93 -11.22
N ASN A 216 6.35 5.95 -11.98
CA ASN A 216 5.10 6.71 -11.74
C ASN A 216 4.52 6.47 -10.32
N ARG A 217 3.44 5.69 -10.17
CA ARG A 217 2.83 5.34 -8.86
C ARG A 217 3.73 4.45 -7.98
N LYS A 218 4.91 4.07 -8.47
CA LYS A 218 5.86 3.17 -7.83
C LYS A 218 7.06 3.91 -7.23
N TYR A 219 7.08 5.24 -7.24
CA TYR A 219 8.23 6.01 -6.74
C TYR A 219 8.63 5.62 -5.31
N HIS A 220 7.65 5.52 -4.41
CA HIS A 220 7.86 5.09 -3.02
C HIS A 220 7.93 3.57 -2.85
N GLN A 221 7.96 2.80 -3.94
CA GLN A 221 8.21 1.37 -3.89
C GLN A 221 9.72 1.13 -4.03
N VAL A 222 10.36 0.80 -2.92
CA VAL A 222 11.80 0.56 -2.89
C VAL A 222 12.13 -0.93 -2.87
N ASN A 223 13.28 -1.32 -3.45
CA ASN A 223 13.89 -2.60 -3.11
C ASN A 223 14.46 -2.47 -1.70
N MET A 224 13.87 -3.17 -0.73
CA MET A 224 14.22 -3.04 0.68
C MET A 224 15.69 -3.32 0.99
N ILE A 225 16.32 -4.25 0.28
CA ILE A 225 17.73 -4.61 0.49
C ILE A 225 18.60 -3.43 0.05
N ASN A 226 18.51 -3.07 -1.24
CA ASN A 226 19.31 -1.99 -1.82
C ASN A 226 19.08 -0.64 -1.11
N TYR A 227 17.82 -0.35 -0.76
CA TYR A 227 17.48 0.89 -0.04
C TYR A 227 18.11 0.91 1.36
N THR A 228 18.05 -0.23 2.07
CA THR A 228 18.68 -0.33 3.39
C THR A 228 20.20 -0.24 3.29
N GLU A 229 20.82 -0.91 2.32
CA GLU A 229 22.27 -0.82 2.08
C GLU A 229 22.69 0.62 1.82
N ASN A 230 21.95 1.35 0.98
CA ASN A 230 22.24 2.74 0.68
C ASN A 230 22.05 3.68 1.88
N LEU A 231 21.06 3.42 2.73
CA LEU A 231 20.90 4.11 4.02
C LEU A 231 22.05 3.78 4.99
N LEU A 232 22.52 2.53 5.01
CA LEU A 232 23.65 2.11 5.84
C LEU A 232 24.98 2.67 5.34
N GLU A 233 25.15 2.90 4.04
CA GLU A 233 26.31 3.61 3.47
C GLU A 233 26.42 5.04 4.04
N MET A 234 25.29 5.76 4.16
CA MET A 234 25.27 7.06 4.85
C MET A 234 25.73 6.96 6.30
N MET A 235 25.46 5.83 6.97
CA MET A 235 25.96 5.57 8.32
C MET A 235 27.43 5.14 8.34
N ASN A 236 27.95 4.54 7.27
CA ASN A 236 29.31 4.00 7.21
C ASN A 236 30.38 5.10 7.22
N GLU A 237 30.06 6.34 6.82
CA GLU A 237 30.93 7.49 7.09
C GLU A 237 31.16 7.74 8.60
N SER A 238 30.31 7.16 9.48
CA SER A 238 30.41 7.26 10.94
C SER A 238 30.83 5.94 11.65
N ASN A 239 31.04 4.84 10.93
CA ASN A 239 31.21 3.49 11.51
C ASN A 239 32.65 3.13 11.90
N LYS A 240 33.17 3.76 12.95
CA LYS A 240 34.17 3.10 13.82
C LYS A 240 33.54 2.26 14.95
N PHE A 241 32.21 2.25 15.12
CA PHE A 241 31.62 1.75 16.37
C PHE A 241 30.39 0.81 16.29
N PHE A 242 29.86 0.46 15.12
CA PHE A 242 28.66 -0.41 15.06
C PHE A 242 28.96 -1.77 14.43
N ASN A 243 29.40 -2.72 15.26
CA ASN A 243 29.30 -4.17 15.02
C ASN A 243 27.84 -4.68 15.17
N PHE A 244 26.84 -3.83 14.95
CA PHE A 244 25.43 -4.21 15.06
C PHE A 244 24.97 -4.78 13.72
N ILE A 245 25.35 -6.04 13.53
CA ILE A 245 24.97 -6.85 12.42
C ILE A 245 23.46 -7.15 12.57
N PHE A 246 22.62 -6.48 11.77
CA PHE A 246 21.29 -6.98 11.45
C PHE A 246 21.45 -8.23 10.58
N THR A 247 21.89 -9.34 11.17
CA THR A 247 21.78 -10.63 10.49
C THR A 247 20.32 -11.01 10.50
N ILE A 248 19.82 -11.42 9.35
CA ILE A 248 18.54 -12.10 9.14
C ILE A 248 18.33 -13.25 10.17
N ASP A 249 19.41 -13.79 10.75
CA ASP A 249 19.37 -14.76 11.86
C ASP A 249 18.80 -14.22 13.19
N ASN A 250 18.92 -12.93 13.51
CA ASN A 250 18.31 -12.39 14.73
C ASN A 250 16.79 -12.26 14.62
N GLN A 251 16.22 -12.13 13.42
CA GLN A 251 14.77 -12.24 13.22
C GLN A 251 14.26 -13.68 13.39
N ARG A 252 15.09 -14.70 13.14
CA ARG A 252 14.73 -16.10 13.45
C ARG A 252 14.61 -16.38 14.96
N ARG A 253 15.30 -15.61 15.81
CA ARG A 253 15.18 -15.74 17.29
C ARG A 253 13.82 -15.33 17.81
N ILE A 254 13.15 -14.36 17.20
CA ILE A 254 11.79 -13.94 17.59
C ILE A 254 10.76 -15.05 17.34
N ARG A 255 11.00 -15.94 16.37
CA ARG A 255 10.15 -17.14 16.17
C ARG A 255 10.34 -18.25 17.23
N LYS A 256 11.35 -18.17 18.10
CA LYS A 256 11.57 -19.15 19.17
C LYS A 256 11.04 -18.72 20.54
N ILE A 257 10.54 -17.49 20.68
CA ILE A 257 9.96 -16.98 21.94
C ILE A 257 8.42 -17.12 21.94
N ILE A 258 7.83 -17.51 20.81
CA ILE A 258 6.41 -17.88 20.70
C ILE A 258 6.33 -19.35 20.32
N LYS A 259 6.65 -20.22 21.28
CA LYS A 259 6.20 -21.61 21.38
C LYS A 259 6.11 -21.98 22.85
#